data_AF-A0A7C1AR41-F1
#
_entry.id   AF-A0A7C1AR41-F1
#
_cell.length_a   1.000
_cell.length_b   1.000
_cell.length_c   1.000
_cell.angle_alpha   90.00
_cell.angle_beta   90.00
_cell.angle_gamma   90.00
#
_symmetry.space_group_name_H-M   'P 1'
#
loop_
_entity.id
_entity.type
_entity.pdbx_description
1 polymer ?
#
loop_
_entity_poly.entity_id
_entity_poly.type
_entity_poly.pdbx_seq_one_letter_code
_entity_poly.pdbx_strand_id
1 'polypeptide(L)'
;MPKTTFKQKISLITFGLFLGIILLEAGLRIGGFVLLHLQERANMASLKEKGEFIILCLGESTTALGGNNSYPRQLERILNDRDIGIRFSVINKGIAATNTTMIANLLEENLDHYRPDMVLTMVGINDSNALWAFEDISHAPFQRFIRNLRVYKLARLLYKHIVLTLGDSEQPISPDDKGDIINDPPKSEIADATTDRRLALEKKIRSDVDDPQPYLELGDIFMRKGDLAEAEKCFRKIELLDPGLLEGRYDKLTQLYYDQGLNNECLRLGEKVISSHPGKINSVTGTQMARAYLNLSNPKKAEWVCRLVLERDPGSAPAWCYLGDAHRARGRWDEAEEAYRRAVDLKPGNIAFTHLMREYFRRRQFKKAEELGKALLVKQPDNPRLLGTMAHCYQIWGKQALADYYYNESVIRQCREYRAETIENYRRIKRILDERGIQLVCVQYPMRSIKPLEIIFSGRNVPIFVDNEIIFKGAVRRGSYRNYFTDCFGGDFGHCTRQGNHLLALNIADTILREFFNVDQN
;
A
#
# COMPACT_ATOMS: atom_id res chain seq x y z
N MET A 1 13.75 23.34 51.29
CA MET A 1 13.08 23.51 49.98
C MET A 1 11.70 22.87 50.05
N PRO A 2 10.61 23.58 49.70
CA PRO A 2 9.27 23.00 49.72
C PRO A 2 9.20 21.82 48.74
N LYS A 3 8.74 20.66 49.20
CA LYS A 3 8.58 19.46 48.35
C LYS A 3 7.49 19.75 47.32
N THR A 4 7.83 19.65 46.03
CA THR A 4 6.88 19.82 44.94
C THR A 4 5.72 18.82 45.08
N THR A 5 4.50 19.36 45.03
CA THR A 5 3.28 18.55 45.15
C THR A 5 3.13 17.62 43.95
N PHE A 6 2.43 16.50 44.12
CA PHE A 6 2.17 15.55 43.04
C PHE A 6 1.53 16.21 41.81
N LYS A 7 0.61 17.17 42.03
CA LYS A 7 0.00 17.98 40.97
C LYS A 7 1.02 18.86 40.22
N GLN A 8 1.96 19.49 40.93
CA GLN A 8 3.02 20.28 40.31
C GLN A 8 3.97 19.41 39.48
N LYS A 9 4.26 18.18 39.91
CA LYS A 9 5.09 17.24 39.14
C LYS A 9 4.41 16.83 37.83
N ILE A 10 3.11 16.48 37.88
CA ILE A 10 2.34 16.16 36.66
C ILE A 10 2.25 17.36 35.71
N SER A 11 2.00 18.56 36.25
CA SER A 11 1.97 19.79 35.45
C SER A 11 3.30 20.07 34.75
N LEU A 12 4.43 19.90 35.46
CA LEU A 12 5.76 20.07 34.88
C LEU A 12 6.05 19.05 33.76
N ILE A 13 5.65 17.79 33.95
CA ILE A 13 5.85 16.73 32.95
C ILE A 13 5.00 17.00 31.71
N THR A 14 3.72 17.34 31.88
CA THR A 14 2.81 17.65 30.76
C THR A 14 3.27 18.89 29.99
N PHE A 15 3.71 19.95 30.68
CA PHE A 15 4.31 21.12 30.06
C PHE A 15 5.58 20.77 29.28
N GLY A 16 6.47 19.96 29.86
CA GLY A 16 7.69 19.50 29.20
C GLY A 16 7.42 18.70 27.92
N LEU A 17 6.44 17.79 27.95
CA LEU A 17 6.01 17.02 26.77
C LEU A 17 5.42 17.94 25.68
N PHE A 18 4.57 18.89 26.06
CA PHE A 18 3.98 19.85 25.14
C PHE A 18 5.05 20.74 24.48
N LEU A 19 5.98 21.28 25.28
CA LEU A 19 7.10 22.09 24.78
C LEU A 19 8.00 21.26 23.86
N GLY A 20 8.27 19.99 24.19
CA GLY A 20 9.02 19.07 23.36
C GLY A 20 8.41 18.85 21.98
N ILE A 21 7.08 18.67 21.91
CA ILE A 21 6.34 18.54 20.64
C ILE A 21 6.45 19.82 19.80
N ILE A 22 6.31 21.00 20.43
CA ILE A 22 6.44 22.29 19.72
C ILE A 22 7.85 22.46 19.17
N LEU A 23 8.89 22.19 19.96
CA LEU A 23 10.28 22.31 19.53
C LEU A 23 10.60 21.32 18.41
N LEU A 24 10.07 20.10 18.47
CA LEU A 24 10.24 19.11 17.41
C LEU A 24 9.54 19.55 16.11
N GLU A 25 8.33 20.11 16.19
CA GLU A 25 7.62 20.65 15.03
C GLU A 25 8.38 21.81 14.39
N ALA A 26 8.84 22.75 15.20
CA ALA A 26 9.66 23.87 14.74
C ALA A 26 10.95 23.37 14.08
N GLY A 27 11.65 22.43 14.71
CA GLY A 27 12.87 21.82 14.18
C GLY A 27 12.64 21.11 12.85
N LEU A 28 11.59 20.29 12.74
CA LEU A 28 11.22 19.64 11.49
C LEU A 28 10.86 20.67 10.41
N ARG A 29 10.14 21.74 10.74
CA ARG A 29 9.77 22.82 9.82
C ARG A 29 10.99 23.55 9.27
N ILE A 30 11.86 24.01 10.17
CA ILE A 30 13.12 24.67 9.86
C ILE A 30 13.99 23.75 9.00
N GLY A 31 14.13 22.47 9.36
CA GLY A 31 14.91 21.51 8.59
C GLY A 31 14.44 21.39 7.14
N GLY A 32 13.13 21.25 6.90
CA GLY A 32 12.61 21.21 5.53
C GLY A 32 12.70 22.55 4.80
N PHE A 33 12.56 23.68 5.50
CA PHE A 33 12.79 25.00 4.89
C PHE A 33 14.25 25.17 4.45
N VAL A 34 15.20 24.78 5.30
CA VAL A 34 16.64 24.80 4.99
C VAL A 34 16.93 23.90 3.80
N LEU A 35 16.39 22.68 3.76
CA LEU A 35 16.54 21.77 2.62
C LEU A 35 16.04 22.39 1.31
N LEU A 36 14.81 22.93 1.30
CA LEU A 36 14.25 23.58 0.11
C LEU A 36 15.05 24.83 -0.28
N HIS A 37 15.53 25.60 0.68
CA HIS A 37 16.33 26.79 0.40
C HIS A 37 17.72 26.44 -0.15
N LEU A 38 18.35 25.36 0.33
CA LEU A 38 19.60 24.85 -0.23
C LEU A 38 19.39 24.31 -1.65
N GLN A 39 18.30 23.58 -1.88
CA GLN A 39 17.88 23.12 -3.20
C GLN A 39 17.66 24.30 -4.16
N GLU A 40 16.99 25.35 -3.69
CA GLU A 40 16.74 26.56 -4.47
C GLU A 40 18.03 27.33 -4.80
N ARG A 41 18.93 27.50 -3.84
CA ARG A 41 20.25 28.10 -4.08
C ARG A 41 21.04 27.32 -5.13
N ALA A 42 21.00 25.99 -5.07
CA ALA A 42 21.66 25.15 -6.06
C ALA A 42 20.99 25.31 -7.45
N ASN A 43 19.66 25.42 -7.52
CA ASN A 43 18.94 25.65 -8.78
C ASN A 43 19.35 26.99 -9.41
N MET A 44 19.37 28.05 -8.60
CA MET A 44 19.80 29.38 -9.06
C MET A 44 21.28 29.43 -9.47
N ALA A 45 22.15 28.62 -8.85
CA ALA A 45 23.55 28.51 -9.27
C ALA A 45 23.67 27.90 -10.67
N SER A 46 22.93 26.81 -10.96
CA SER A 46 22.87 26.19 -12.29
C SER A 46 22.41 27.18 -13.37
N LEU A 47 21.39 28.00 -13.09
CA LEU A 47 20.88 28.99 -14.04
C LEU A 47 21.86 30.14 -14.31
N LYS A 48 22.63 30.57 -13.31
CA LYS A 48 23.61 31.65 -13.47
C LYS A 48 24.76 31.29 -14.40
N GLU A 49 25.09 30.00 -14.50
CA GLU A 49 26.12 29.50 -15.40
C GLU A 49 25.67 29.38 -16.86
N LYS A 50 24.51 29.97 -17.23
CA LYS A 50 23.93 30.06 -18.57
C LYS A 50 23.88 28.71 -19.29
N GLY A 51 23.03 27.80 -18.81
CA GLY A 51 22.53 26.70 -19.64
C GLY A 51 21.60 27.23 -20.72
N GLU A 52 21.81 26.79 -21.96
CA GLU A 52 20.98 27.12 -23.12
C GLU A 52 19.71 26.28 -23.16
N PHE A 53 19.69 25.14 -22.47
CA PHE A 53 18.55 24.23 -22.39
C PHE A 53 18.21 23.87 -20.94
N ILE A 54 16.99 24.19 -20.50
CA ILE A 54 16.54 24.06 -19.11
C ILE A 54 15.61 22.85 -18.96
N ILE A 55 16.02 21.90 -18.12
CA ILE A 55 15.21 20.72 -17.76
C ILE A 55 14.68 20.91 -16.34
N LEU A 56 13.36 20.89 -16.18
CA LEU A 56 12.70 20.93 -14.87
C LEU A 56 12.31 19.51 -14.42
N CYS A 57 12.96 19.01 -13.36
CA CYS A 57 12.62 17.73 -12.74
C CYS A 57 11.57 17.92 -11.63
N LEU A 58 10.40 17.33 -11.85
CA LEU A 58 9.29 17.25 -10.90
C LEU A 58 9.18 15.83 -10.35
N GLY A 59 8.99 15.72 -9.04
CA GLY A 59 8.88 14.42 -8.42
C GLY A 59 8.73 14.47 -6.92
N GLU A 60 8.74 13.28 -6.33
CA GLU A 60 8.56 13.10 -4.89
C GLU A 60 9.93 12.92 -4.22
N SER A 61 10.04 12.08 -3.18
CA SER A 61 11.32 11.86 -2.47
C SER A 61 12.41 11.25 -3.35
N THR A 62 12.06 10.42 -4.34
CA THR A 62 13.02 9.84 -5.30
C THR A 62 13.70 10.91 -6.17
N THR A 63 13.04 12.06 -6.37
CA THR A 63 13.62 13.22 -7.08
C THR A 63 14.25 14.23 -6.13
N ALA A 64 13.63 14.47 -4.96
CA ALA A 64 14.06 15.49 -4.02
C ALA A 64 15.39 15.16 -3.31
N LEU A 65 15.59 13.89 -2.96
CA LEU A 65 16.65 13.48 -2.04
C LEU A 65 18.00 13.25 -2.73
N GLY A 66 19.08 13.29 -1.94
CA GLY A 66 20.44 13.02 -2.39
C GLY A 66 21.33 14.25 -2.57
N GLY A 67 20.78 15.47 -2.52
CA GLY A 67 21.54 16.71 -2.66
C GLY A 67 22.38 16.72 -3.95
N ASN A 68 23.70 16.90 -3.83
CA ASN A 68 24.64 16.84 -4.96
C ASN A 68 24.78 15.46 -5.63
N ASN A 69 24.24 14.41 -5.00
CA ASN A 69 24.17 13.04 -5.53
C ASN A 69 22.75 12.66 -5.99
N SER A 70 21.78 13.57 -5.93
CA SER A 70 20.45 13.33 -6.50
C SER A 70 20.53 13.09 -8.01
N TYR A 71 19.63 12.29 -8.58
CA TYR A 71 19.67 12.04 -10.02
C TYR A 71 19.58 13.32 -10.87
N PRO A 72 18.83 14.40 -10.52
CA PRO A 72 18.83 15.62 -11.33
C PRO A 72 20.20 16.28 -11.40
N ARG A 73 20.97 16.26 -10.29
CA ARG A 73 22.34 16.82 -10.28
C ARG A 73 23.33 15.96 -11.02
N GLN A 74 23.16 14.65 -11.00
CA GLN A 74 23.99 13.76 -11.79
C GLN A 74 23.63 13.86 -13.28
N LEU A 75 22.36 14.03 -13.61
CA LEU A 75 21.86 14.23 -14.97
C LEU A 75 22.47 15.48 -15.61
N GLU A 76 22.50 16.60 -14.89
CA GLU A 76 23.15 17.83 -15.34
C GLU A 76 24.61 17.62 -15.73
N ARG A 77 25.37 16.91 -14.87
CA ARG A 77 26.78 16.60 -15.15
C ARG A 77 26.90 15.70 -16.38
N ILE A 78 26.16 14.60 -16.41
CA ILE A 78 26.21 13.62 -17.50
C ILE A 78 25.86 14.27 -18.84
N LEU A 79 24.81 15.08 -18.91
CA LEU A 79 24.41 15.75 -20.15
C LEU A 79 25.49 16.73 -20.63
N ASN A 80 26.09 17.49 -19.73
CA ASN A 80 27.16 18.43 -20.09
C ASN A 80 28.48 17.72 -20.43
N ASP A 81 28.78 16.58 -19.79
CA ASP A 81 29.97 15.75 -20.08
C ASP A 81 29.90 15.08 -21.45
N ARG A 82 28.70 14.93 -22.03
CA ARG A 82 28.50 14.39 -23.38
C ARG A 82 28.87 15.38 -24.49
N ASP A 83 29.05 16.67 -24.15
CA ASP A 83 29.55 17.74 -25.01
C ASP A 83 28.93 17.78 -26.43
N ILE A 84 27.60 17.77 -26.50
CA ILE A 84 26.87 17.84 -27.78
C ILE A 84 26.71 19.28 -28.30
N GLY A 85 27.51 20.23 -27.77
CA GLY A 85 27.42 21.65 -28.11
C GLY A 85 26.22 22.40 -27.49
N ILE A 86 25.48 21.77 -26.58
CA ILE A 86 24.38 22.38 -25.81
C ILE A 86 24.74 22.33 -24.34
N ARG A 87 24.63 23.46 -23.65
CA ARG A 87 24.79 23.51 -22.19
C ARG A 87 23.45 23.32 -21.50
N PHE A 88 23.38 22.34 -20.60
CA PHE A 88 22.18 21.97 -19.86
C PHE A 88 22.17 22.55 -18.45
N SER A 89 21.02 23.08 -18.05
CA SER A 89 20.70 23.41 -16.65
C SER A 89 19.56 22.50 -16.17
N VAL A 90 19.79 21.74 -15.08
CA VAL A 90 18.76 20.84 -14.54
C VAL A 90 18.27 21.33 -13.18
N ILE A 91 16.99 21.68 -13.13
CA ILE A 91 16.32 22.21 -11.96
C ILE A 91 15.66 21.07 -11.19
N ASN A 92 16.08 20.88 -9.94
CA ASN A 92 15.42 19.92 -9.06
C ASN A 92 14.29 20.62 -8.30
N LYS A 93 13.03 20.30 -8.62
CA LYS A 93 11.84 20.68 -7.82
C LYS A 93 11.12 19.46 -7.24
N GLY A 94 11.86 18.39 -7.01
CA GLY A 94 11.37 17.28 -6.21
C GLY A 94 10.99 17.75 -4.80
N ILE A 95 9.86 17.27 -4.28
CA ILE A 95 9.40 17.55 -2.92
C ILE A 95 9.21 16.22 -2.19
N ALA A 96 10.00 15.98 -1.14
CA ALA A 96 9.89 14.76 -0.37
C ALA A 96 8.51 14.63 0.29
N ALA A 97 7.96 13.41 0.28
CA ALA A 97 6.67 13.07 0.89
C ALA A 97 5.48 13.90 0.34
N THR A 98 5.51 14.24 -0.94
CA THR A 98 4.38 14.85 -1.66
C THR A 98 3.67 13.82 -2.53
N ASN A 99 2.50 14.18 -3.08
CA ASN A 99 1.71 13.38 -4.01
C ASN A 99 1.57 14.09 -5.38
N THR A 100 0.93 13.45 -6.35
CA THR A 100 0.77 14.02 -7.70
C THR A 100 -0.07 15.29 -7.74
N THR A 101 -1.09 15.40 -6.89
CA THR A 101 -1.97 16.57 -6.82
C THR A 101 -1.22 17.84 -6.44
N MET A 102 -0.37 17.75 -5.41
CA MET A 102 0.48 18.87 -5.00
C MET A 102 1.48 19.27 -6.10
N ILE A 103 2.06 18.29 -6.80
CA ILE A 103 2.99 18.56 -7.90
C ILE A 103 2.27 19.24 -9.07
N ALA A 104 1.08 18.76 -9.45
CA ALA A 104 0.29 19.35 -10.52
C ALA A 104 -0.17 20.78 -10.19
N ASN A 105 -0.48 21.08 -8.92
CA ASN A 105 -0.88 22.43 -8.49
C ASN A 105 0.27 23.44 -8.50
N LEU A 106 1.51 23.00 -8.27
CA LEU A 106 2.69 23.85 -8.31
C LEU A 106 3.29 23.95 -9.72
N LEU A 107 2.75 23.22 -10.70
CA LEU A 107 3.35 23.13 -12.03
C LEU A 107 3.47 24.51 -12.68
N GLU A 108 2.36 25.24 -12.82
CA GLU A 108 2.33 26.52 -13.54
C GLU A 108 3.26 27.56 -12.91
N GLU A 109 3.28 27.67 -11.59
CA GLU A 109 4.21 28.56 -10.88
C GLU A 109 5.67 28.22 -11.21
N ASN A 110 6.02 26.93 -11.22
CA ASN A 110 7.37 26.50 -11.60
C ASN A 110 7.68 26.77 -13.09
N LEU A 111 6.70 26.58 -13.98
CA LEU A 111 6.87 26.87 -15.41
C LEU A 111 7.09 28.36 -15.65
N ASP A 112 6.34 29.23 -14.98
CA ASP A 112 6.45 30.68 -15.11
C ASP A 112 7.79 31.19 -14.53
N HIS A 113 8.23 30.60 -13.43
CA HIS A 113 9.46 31.01 -12.75
C HIS A 113 10.74 30.55 -13.47
N TYR A 114 10.82 29.27 -13.89
CA TYR A 114 12.04 28.71 -14.47
C TYR A 114 12.06 28.69 -16.00
N ARG A 115 10.89 28.80 -16.65
CA ARG A 115 10.72 28.73 -18.11
C ARG A 115 11.48 27.58 -18.76
N PRO A 116 11.20 26.31 -18.37
CA PRO A 116 11.94 25.17 -18.87
C PRO A 116 11.60 24.83 -20.33
N ASP A 117 12.57 24.29 -21.05
CA ASP A 117 12.40 23.73 -22.40
C ASP A 117 11.85 22.30 -22.35
N MET A 118 12.08 21.60 -21.23
CA MET A 118 11.66 20.23 -21.01
C MET A 118 11.27 20.00 -19.54
N VAL A 119 10.22 19.20 -19.32
CA VAL A 119 9.79 18.79 -17.99
C VAL A 119 9.88 17.29 -17.85
N LEU A 120 10.42 16.86 -16.72
CA LEU A 120 10.71 15.47 -16.43
C LEU A 120 9.99 15.06 -15.15
N THR A 121 9.13 14.05 -15.21
CA THR A 121 8.25 13.67 -14.10
C THR A 121 8.48 12.24 -13.64
N MET A 122 8.63 12.04 -12.33
CA MET A 122 8.58 10.72 -11.68
C MET A 122 7.69 10.79 -10.44
N VAL A 123 6.40 10.50 -10.62
CA VAL A 123 5.34 10.75 -9.63
C VAL A 123 4.33 9.60 -9.52
N GLY A 124 3.60 9.55 -8.41
CA GLY A 124 2.45 8.66 -8.20
C GLY A 124 2.71 7.53 -7.19
N ILE A 125 3.95 7.33 -6.72
CA ILE A 125 4.21 6.29 -5.70
C ILE A 125 3.50 6.62 -4.38
N ASN A 126 3.45 7.90 -4.00
CA ASN A 126 2.78 8.34 -2.78
C ASN A 126 1.26 8.41 -2.87
N ASP A 127 0.68 8.35 -4.08
CA ASP A 127 -0.78 8.32 -4.26
C ASP A 127 -1.37 6.97 -3.82
N SER A 128 -0.57 5.89 -3.94
CA SER A 128 -0.95 4.53 -3.51
C SER A 128 -0.88 4.31 -2.01
N ASN A 129 -0.12 5.16 -1.31
CA ASN A 129 -0.06 5.17 0.13
C ASN A 129 -1.15 6.11 0.65
N ALA A 130 -2.02 5.59 1.53
CA ALA A 130 -2.77 6.41 2.48
C ALA A 130 -1.87 7.23 3.46
N LEU A 131 -0.60 7.48 3.10
CA LEU A 131 0.29 8.44 3.72
C LEU A 131 -0.11 9.87 3.34
N TRP A 132 -0.72 10.10 2.17
CA TRP A 132 -1.07 11.46 1.71
C TRP A 132 -2.32 11.51 0.82
N ALA A 133 -3.33 10.68 1.09
CA ALA A 133 -4.66 10.91 0.54
C ALA A 133 -5.14 12.28 1.04
N PHE A 134 -5.09 13.28 0.16
CA PHE A 134 -6.00 14.41 0.26
C PHE A 134 -7.36 13.84 -0.15
N GLU A 135 -8.16 13.49 0.84
CA GLU A 135 -9.60 13.42 0.66
C GLU A 135 -10.11 14.86 0.46
N ASP A 136 -10.95 15.04 -0.54
CA ASP A 136 -11.62 16.28 -0.90
C ASP A 136 -12.32 16.94 0.30
N ILE A 137 -12.08 18.24 0.45
CA ILE A 137 -13.03 19.32 0.79
C ILE A 137 -14.19 18.97 1.76
N SER A 138 -13.93 18.55 3.02
CA SER A 138 -14.88 18.74 4.14
C SER A 138 -14.32 18.55 5.58
N HIS A 139 -13.08 18.94 5.89
CA HIS A 139 -12.56 18.79 7.27
C HIS A 139 -12.67 20.06 8.14
N ALA A 140 -13.03 19.88 9.42
CA ALA A 140 -13.02 20.94 10.43
C ALA A 140 -11.61 21.55 10.63
N PRO A 141 -11.48 22.86 10.93
CA PRO A 141 -10.19 23.58 10.95
C PRO A 141 -9.12 22.93 11.83
N PHE A 142 -9.53 22.34 12.96
CA PHE A 142 -8.62 21.77 13.94
C PHE A 142 -7.97 20.46 13.47
N GLN A 143 -8.72 19.58 12.79
CA GLN A 143 -8.16 18.33 12.25
C GLN A 143 -7.16 18.63 11.12
N ARG A 144 -7.45 19.63 10.28
CA ARG A 144 -6.52 20.13 9.25
C ARG A 144 -5.25 20.68 9.89
N PHE A 145 -5.39 21.43 10.99
CA PHE A 145 -4.25 21.95 11.74
C PHE A 145 -3.34 20.83 12.27
N ILE A 146 -3.89 19.82 12.96
CA ILE A 146 -3.10 18.68 13.49
C ILE A 146 -2.45 17.88 12.35
N ARG A 147 -3.19 17.56 11.29
CA ARG A 147 -2.66 16.80 10.15
C ARG A 147 -1.54 17.54 9.42
N ASN A 148 -1.52 18.86 9.46
CA ASN A 148 -0.45 19.67 8.87
C ASN A 148 0.84 19.67 9.70
N LEU A 149 0.81 19.21 10.97
CA LEU A 149 2.00 19.09 11.79
C LEU A 149 2.94 18.00 11.26
N ARG A 150 4.22 18.34 11.10
CA ARG A 150 5.30 17.39 10.74
C ARG A 150 5.51 16.35 11.85
N VAL A 151 5.33 16.73 13.11
CA VAL A 151 5.40 15.80 14.25
C VAL A 151 4.31 14.74 14.19
N TYR A 152 3.09 15.13 13.81
CA TYR A 152 2.00 14.16 13.63
C TYR A 152 2.33 13.14 12.54
N LYS A 153 2.87 13.60 11.41
CA LYS A 153 3.31 12.74 10.30
C LYS A 153 4.43 11.80 10.72
N LEU A 154 5.42 12.30 11.47
CA LEU A 154 6.52 11.51 12.02
C LEU A 154 6.02 10.46 13.01
N ALA A 155 5.15 10.84 13.95
CA ALA A 155 4.56 9.93 14.93
C ALA A 155 3.76 8.81 14.24
N ARG A 156 3.00 9.14 13.19
CA ARG A 156 2.25 8.16 12.39
C ARG A 156 3.19 7.19 11.65
N LEU A 157 4.30 7.70 11.10
CA LEU A 157 5.34 6.87 10.47
C LEU A 157 6.00 5.92 11.48
N LEU A 158 6.38 6.44 12.65
CA LEU A 158 6.99 5.65 13.72
C LEU A 158 6.04 4.60 14.27
N TYR A 159 4.77 4.94 14.50
CA TYR A 159 3.76 3.99 14.92
C TYR A 159 3.64 2.84 13.93
N LYS A 160 3.54 3.14 12.63
CA LYS A 160 3.47 2.11 11.60
C LYS A 160 4.75 1.28 11.53
N HIS A 161 5.92 1.90 11.66
CA HIS A 161 7.18 1.17 11.69
C HIS A 161 7.25 0.25 12.91
N ILE A 162 6.91 0.72 14.11
CA ILE A 162 6.88 -0.10 15.33
C ILE A 162 5.89 -1.26 15.19
N VAL A 163 4.70 -1.02 14.63
CA VAL A 163 3.70 -2.07 14.37
C VAL A 163 4.21 -3.11 13.36
N LEU A 164 4.94 -2.68 12.32
CA LEU A 164 5.54 -3.57 11.32
C LEU A 164 6.75 -4.34 11.89
N THR A 165 7.63 -3.67 12.64
CA THR A 165 8.87 -4.25 13.19
C THR A 165 8.61 -5.17 14.37
N LEU A 166 7.52 -4.98 15.13
CA LEU A 166 7.06 -5.93 16.15
C LEU A 166 6.27 -7.11 15.55
N GLY A 167 5.94 -7.05 14.25
CA GLY A 167 5.17 -8.07 13.53
C GLY A 167 6.01 -9.14 12.81
N ASP A 168 7.31 -8.95 12.62
CA ASP A 168 8.15 -9.85 11.80
C ASP A 168 9.23 -10.59 12.62
N SER A 169 8.93 -11.83 12.99
CA SER A 169 9.93 -12.91 12.91
C SER A 169 10.01 -13.34 11.45
N GLU A 170 11.20 -13.25 10.84
CA GLU A 170 11.55 -13.60 9.46
C GLU A 170 10.55 -14.53 8.73
N GLN A 171 9.80 -13.99 7.76
CA GLN A 171 9.35 -14.73 6.57
C GLN A 171 9.26 -13.79 5.35
N PRO A 172 9.54 -14.30 4.13
CA PRO A 172 9.50 -13.49 2.92
C PRO A 172 8.05 -13.09 2.61
N ILE A 173 7.84 -11.78 2.44
CA ILE A 173 6.53 -11.17 2.17
C ILE A 173 5.95 -11.76 0.87
N SER A 174 4.91 -12.58 1.02
CA SER A 174 4.06 -13.05 -0.09
C SER A 174 3.17 -11.89 -0.58
N PRO A 175 3.00 -11.68 -1.90
CA PRO A 175 2.17 -10.62 -2.48
C PRO A 175 0.65 -10.80 -2.28
N ASP A 176 0.19 -11.56 -1.29
CA ASP A 176 -1.20 -11.99 -1.13
C ASP A 176 -2.10 -11.02 -0.33
N ASP A 177 -1.58 -9.88 0.15
CA ASP A 177 -2.22 -9.13 1.25
C ASP A 177 -3.05 -7.89 0.84
N LYS A 178 -3.89 -8.04 -0.19
CA LYS A 178 -5.03 -7.11 -0.43
C LYS A 178 -6.24 -7.90 -0.89
N GLY A 179 -7.03 -8.38 0.06
CA GLY A 179 -8.41 -8.80 -0.16
C GLY A 179 -9.34 -7.58 -0.11
N ASP A 180 -10.28 -7.53 -1.04
CA ASP A 180 -11.58 -6.84 -1.00
C ASP A 180 -11.67 -5.60 -0.10
N ILE A 181 -11.26 -4.44 -0.64
CA ILE A 181 -11.67 -3.14 -0.09
C ILE A 181 -13.13 -2.93 -0.50
N ILE A 182 -14.03 -3.33 0.39
CA ILE A 182 -15.39 -2.77 0.44
C ILE A 182 -15.21 -1.26 0.66
N ASN A 183 -15.86 -0.46 -0.19
CA ASN A 183 -15.93 1.00 -0.07
C ASN A 183 -16.48 1.39 1.31
N ASP A 184 -15.61 1.66 2.27
CA ASP A 184 -15.97 2.37 3.50
C ASP A 184 -15.90 3.89 3.24
N PRO A 185 -16.91 4.67 3.68
CA PRO A 185 -16.91 6.13 3.55
C PRO A 185 -15.83 6.80 4.42
N PRO A 186 -15.48 8.07 4.15
CA PRO A 186 -14.32 8.75 4.75
C PRO A 186 -14.40 8.84 6.28
N LYS A 187 -13.28 8.51 6.95
CA LYS A 187 -13.18 8.32 8.42
C LYS A 187 -13.29 9.59 9.28
N SER A 188 -13.27 10.80 8.71
CA SER A 188 -13.19 12.04 9.50
C SER A 188 -14.54 12.60 9.96
N GLU A 189 -15.60 12.48 9.14
CA GLU A 189 -16.96 12.90 9.54
C GLU A 189 -17.58 11.90 10.53
N ILE A 190 -17.09 10.66 10.53
CA ILE A 190 -17.52 9.61 11.44
C ILE A 190 -17.05 9.91 12.87
N ALA A 191 -15.88 10.51 13.11
CA ALA A 191 -15.30 10.61 14.45
C ALA A 191 -16.09 11.51 15.44
N ASP A 192 -16.57 12.68 14.98
CA ASP A 192 -17.36 13.60 15.82
C ASP A 192 -18.81 13.09 16.00
N ALA A 193 -19.45 12.66 14.91
CA ALA A 193 -20.78 12.04 14.96
C ALA A 193 -20.81 10.76 15.81
N THR A 194 -19.74 9.96 15.79
CA THR A 194 -19.61 8.73 16.59
C THR A 194 -19.44 9.03 18.08
N THR A 195 -18.87 10.18 18.45
CA THR A 195 -18.66 10.54 19.85
C THR A 195 -19.96 11.02 20.50
N ASP A 196 -20.73 11.85 19.80
CA ASP A 196 -22.07 12.26 20.25
C ASP A 196 -23.06 11.09 20.23
N ARG A 197 -22.99 10.24 19.20
CA ARG A 197 -23.80 9.01 19.13
C ARG A 197 -23.47 8.05 20.28
N ARG A 198 -22.18 7.86 20.60
CA ARG A 198 -21.75 7.05 21.76
C ARG A 198 -22.35 7.56 23.06
N LEU A 199 -22.26 8.86 23.32
CA LEU A 199 -22.80 9.48 24.54
C LEU A 199 -24.33 9.33 24.62
N ALA A 200 -25.03 9.47 23.49
CA ALA A 200 -26.48 9.24 23.41
C ALA A 200 -26.83 7.77 23.70
N LEU A 201 -26.08 6.81 23.17
CA LEU A 201 -26.26 5.39 23.43
C LEU A 201 -25.97 5.03 24.90
N GLU A 202 -24.92 5.59 25.50
CA GLU A 202 -24.62 5.41 26.93
C GLU A 202 -25.68 6.02 27.85
N LYS A 203 -26.35 7.10 27.41
CA LYS A 203 -27.51 7.64 28.12
C LYS A 203 -28.73 6.72 27.97
N LYS A 204 -28.95 6.17 26.78
CA LYS A 204 -30.06 5.25 26.50
C LYS A 204 -29.92 3.93 27.28
N ILE A 205 -28.71 3.38 27.34
CA ILE A 205 -28.36 2.21 28.17
C ILE A 205 -28.64 2.47 29.65
N ARG A 206 -28.41 3.70 30.13
CA ARG A 206 -28.70 4.08 31.53
C ARG A 206 -30.20 4.21 31.82
N SER A 207 -31.01 4.54 30.82
CA SER A 207 -32.47 4.65 30.98
C SER A 207 -33.22 3.33 30.74
N ASP A 208 -32.66 2.45 29.92
CA ASP A 208 -33.23 1.13 29.60
C ASP A 208 -32.07 0.13 29.46
N VAL A 209 -31.87 -0.65 30.52
CA VAL A 209 -30.71 -1.55 30.68
C VAL A 209 -30.93 -2.88 29.95
N ASP A 210 -32.18 -3.18 29.60
CA ASP A 210 -32.61 -4.47 29.06
C ASP A 210 -32.82 -4.45 27.53
N ASP A 211 -32.86 -3.26 26.89
CA ASP A 211 -32.79 -3.12 25.42
C ASP A 211 -31.40 -3.55 24.91
N PRO A 212 -31.27 -4.61 24.09
CA PRO A 212 -29.98 -5.06 23.56
C PRO A 212 -29.46 -4.18 22.40
N GLN A 213 -30.32 -3.38 21.74
CA GLN A 213 -29.94 -2.61 20.55
C GLN A 213 -28.91 -1.49 20.83
N PRO A 214 -29.01 -0.72 21.92
CA PRO A 214 -28.00 0.28 22.26
C PRO A 214 -26.62 -0.32 22.51
N TYR A 215 -26.54 -1.50 23.14
CA TYR A 215 -25.28 -2.22 23.31
C TYR A 215 -24.72 -2.72 21.98
N LEU A 216 -25.60 -3.10 21.05
CA LEU A 216 -25.21 -3.52 19.70
C LEU A 216 -24.52 -2.39 18.92
N GLU A 217 -25.16 -1.22 18.88
CA GLU A 217 -24.62 -0.04 18.21
C GLU A 217 -23.33 0.45 18.88
N LEU A 218 -23.28 0.40 20.21
CA LEU A 218 -22.11 0.81 20.98
C LEU A 218 -20.91 -0.14 20.74
N GLY A 219 -21.16 -1.44 20.66
CA GLY A 219 -20.14 -2.45 20.32
C GLY A 219 -19.58 -2.23 18.92
N ASP A 220 -20.43 -1.99 17.91
CA ASP A 220 -19.99 -1.68 16.54
C ASP A 220 -19.14 -0.40 16.47
N ILE A 221 -19.46 0.62 17.29
CA ILE A 221 -18.66 1.84 17.44
C ILE A 221 -17.27 1.55 18.03
N PHE A 222 -17.20 0.75 19.10
CA PHE A 222 -15.93 0.39 19.72
C PHE A 222 -15.07 -0.48 18.79
N MET A 223 -15.68 -1.39 18.04
CA MET A 223 -15.00 -2.16 17.00
C MET A 223 -14.35 -1.27 15.94
N ARG A 224 -15.08 -0.27 15.42
CA ARG A 224 -14.53 0.68 14.44
C ARG A 224 -13.38 1.52 15.00
N LYS A 225 -13.36 1.75 16.31
CA LYS A 225 -12.29 2.44 17.04
C LYS A 225 -11.11 1.51 17.40
N GLY A 226 -11.26 0.20 17.25
CA GLY A 226 -10.27 -0.81 17.66
C GLY A 226 -10.24 -1.09 19.17
N ASP A 227 -11.20 -0.57 19.93
CA ASP A 227 -11.30 -0.82 21.37
C ASP A 227 -12.02 -2.14 21.65
N LEU A 228 -11.26 -3.23 21.52
CA LEU A 228 -11.77 -4.60 21.60
C LEU A 228 -12.38 -4.95 22.95
N ALA A 229 -11.82 -4.41 24.03
CA ALA A 229 -12.27 -4.75 25.38
C ALA A 229 -13.66 -4.18 25.64
N GLU A 230 -13.92 -2.94 25.21
CA GLU A 230 -15.24 -2.33 25.35
C GLU A 230 -16.25 -2.90 24.36
N ALA A 231 -15.82 -3.24 23.14
CA ALA A 231 -16.65 -3.97 22.19
C ALA A 231 -17.09 -5.33 22.76
N GLU A 232 -16.17 -6.12 23.32
CA GLU A 232 -16.46 -7.41 23.95
C GLU A 232 -17.44 -7.27 25.13
N LYS A 233 -17.29 -6.24 25.97
CA LYS A 233 -18.23 -5.95 27.07
C LYS A 233 -19.64 -5.68 26.56
N CYS A 234 -19.77 -4.89 25.50
CA CYS A 234 -21.07 -4.59 24.89
C CYS A 234 -21.73 -5.87 24.36
N PHE A 235 -20.99 -6.69 23.60
CA PHE A 235 -21.53 -7.94 23.06
C PHE A 235 -21.83 -8.99 24.14
N ARG A 236 -21.06 -9.04 25.24
CA ARG A 236 -21.38 -9.88 26.41
C ARG A 236 -22.70 -9.49 27.06
N LYS A 237 -23.04 -8.19 27.09
CA LYS A 237 -24.31 -7.75 27.65
C LYS A 237 -25.48 -8.14 26.75
N ILE A 238 -25.30 -8.08 25.42
CA ILE A 238 -26.28 -8.59 24.46
C ILE A 238 -26.53 -10.09 24.64
N GLU A 239 -25.50 -10.87 25.00
CA GLU A 239 -25.61 -12.34 25.21
C GLU A 239 -26.55 -12.69 26.34
N LEU A 240 -26.60 -11.82 27.35
CA LEU A 240 -27.50 -11.97 28.48
C LEU A 240 -28.93 -11.50 28.19
N LEU A 241 -29.10 -10.59 27.22
CA LEU A 241 -30.38 -9.92 26.94
C LEU A 241 -31.15 -10.57 25.78
N ASP A 242 -30.47 -10.87 24.68
CA ASP A 242 -31.03 -11.54 23.51
C ASP A 242 -29.95 -12.41 22.82
N PRO A 243 -29.89 -13.70 23.16
CA PRO A 243 -28.97 -14.65 22.53
C PRO A 243 -29.14 -14.79 21.01
N GLY A 244 -30.31 -14.48 20.45
CA GLY A 244 -30.58 -14.54 19.01
C GLY A 244 -29.91 -13.40 18.23
N LEU A 245 -29.69 -12.25 18.86
CA LEU A 245 -29.08 -11.07 18.25
C LEU A 245 -27.57 -11.22 18.01
N LEU A 246 -26.93 -12.24 18.59
CA LEU A 246 -25.48 -12.43 18.59
C LEU A 246 -24.88 -13.18 17.40
N GLU A 247 -25.71 -13.87 16.62
CA GLU A 247 -25.25 -14.78 15.57
C GLU A 247 -24.38 -14.06 14.51
N GLY A 248 -24.70 -12.80 14.17
CA GLY A 248 -23.90 -11.98 13.25
C GLY A 248 -22.82 -11.11 13.90
N ARG A 249 -22.57 -11.24 15.21
CA ARG A 249 -21.61 -10.41 15.97
C ARG A 249 -20.36 -11.17 16.38
N TYR A 250 -20.47 -12.47 16.66
CA TYR A 250 -19.29 -13.33 16.80
C TYR A 250 -18.45 -13.34 15.52
N ASP A 251 -19.06 -13.21 14.35
CA ASP A 251 -18.39 -13.10 13.05
C ASP A 251 -17.46 -11.90 12.98
N LYS A 252 -18.01 -10.73 13.31
CA LYS A 252 -17.25 -9.48 13.30
C LYS A 252 -16.14 -9.51 14.35
N LEU A 253 -16.43 -10.00 15.55
CA LEU A 253 -15.45 -10.07 16.64
C LEU A 253 -14.31 -11.05 16.34
N THR A 254 -14.62 -12.27 15.87
CA THR A 254 -13.59 -13.25 15.51
C THR A 254 -12.74 -12.78 14.34
N GLN A 255 -13.35 -12.12 13.35
CA GLN A 255 -12.62 -11.44 12.29
C GLN A 255 -11.69 -10.36 12.84
N LEU A 256 -12.17 -9.49 13.73
CA LEU A 256 -11.35 -8.42 14.28
C LEU A 256 -10.21 -8.92 15.17
N TYR A 257 -10.43 -9.94 16.01
CA TYR A 257 -9.35 -10.58 16.77
C TYR A 257 -8.30 -11.18 15.85
N TYR A 258 -8.74 -11.83 14.77
CA TYR A 258 -7.84 -12.36 13.76
C TYR A 258 -7.03 -11.25 13.08
N ASP A 259 -7.69 -10.20 12.60
CA ASP A 259 -7.04 -9.08 11.88
C ASP A 259 -5.99 -8.37 12.76
N GLN A 260 -6.11 -8.46 14.09
CA GLN A 260 -5.13 -7.95 15.05
C GLN A 260 -4.09 -9.00 15.50
N GLY A 261 -4.09 -10.20 14.91
CA GLY A 261 -3.16 -11.29 15.25
C GLY A 261 -3.46 -11.99 16.59
N LEU A 262 -4.59 -11.68 17.24
CA LEU A 262 -5.01 -12.23 18.52
C LEU A 262 -5.66 -13.61 18.36
N ASN A 263 -4.90 -14.57 17.82
CA ASN A 263 -5.37 -15.91 17.49
C ASN A 263 -6.00 -16.63 18.70
N ASN A 264 -5.39 -16.54 19.88
CA ASN A 264 -5.90 -17.20 21.10
C ASN A 264 -7.26 -16.63 21.55
N GLU A 265 -7.47 -15.32 21.41
CA GLU A 265 -8.75 -14.68 21.75
C GLU A 265 -9.84 -15.05 20.76
N CYS A 266 -9.51 -15.10 19.46
CA CYS A 266 -10.39 -15.63 18.42
C CYS A 266 -10.84 -17.06 18.75
N LEU A 267 -9.91 -17.92 19.18
CA LEU A 267 -10.22 -19.31 19.53
C LEU A 267 -11.05 -19.41 20.80
N ARG A 268 -10.72 -18.65 21.85
CA ARG A 268 -11.49 -18.61 23.11
C ARG A 268 -12.93 -18.21 22.86
N LEU A 269 -13.14 -17.17 22.04
CA LEU A 269 -14.47 -16.72 21.66
C LEU A 269 -15.20 -17.79 20.85
N GLY A 270 -14.55 -18.35 19.84
CA GLY A 270 -15.13 -19.40 19.01
C GLY A 270 -15.48 -20.68 19.76
N GLU A 271 -14.63 -21.14 20.67
CA GLU A 271 -14.91 -22.30 21.54
C GLU A 271 -16.11 -22.02 22.47
N LYS A 272 -16.28 -20.78 22.94
CA LYS A 272 -17.47 -20.35 23.69
C LYS A 272 -18.73 -20.39 22.82
N VAL A 273 -18.65 -19.97 21.56
CA VAL A 273 -19.78 -20.05 20.61
C VAL A 273 -20.19 -21.52 20.41
N ILE A 274 -19.21 -22.41 20.22
CA ILE A 274 -19.47 -23.84 20.04
C ILE A 274 -20.12 -24.46 21.30
N SER A 275 -19.67 -24.07 22.50
CA SER A 275 -20.19 -24.64 23.76
C SER A 275 -21.55 -24.07 24.17
N SER A 276 -21.79 -22.78 23.93
CA SER A 276 -23.07 -22.13 24.25
C SER A 276 -24.17 -22.50 23.26
N HIS A 277 -23.82 -22.77 22.01
CA HIS A 277 -24.78 -23.09 20.95
C HIS A 277 -24.30 -24.28 20.10
N PRO A 278 -24.32 -25.52 20.64
CA PRO A 278 -23.87 -26.71 19.92
C PRO A 278 -24.70 -26.91 18.64
N GLY A 279 -24.09 -26.63 17.48
CA GLY A 279 -24.74 -26.71 16.16
C GLY A 279 -24.96 -25.38 15.43
N LYS A 280 -24.54 -24.23 16.00
CA LYS A 280 -24.68 -22.89 15.39
C LYS A 280 -23.37 -22.24 14.94
N ILE A 281 -22.24 -22.96 14.83
CA ILE A 281 -21.03 -22.34 14.28
C ILE A 281 -21.26 -22.02 12.80
N ASN A 282 -21.39 -20.74 12.50
CA ASN A 282 -21.61 -20.28 11.14
C ASN A 282 -20.28 -20.29 10.36
N SER A 283 -20.37 -20.08 9.05
CA SER A 283 -19.23 -20.12 8.15
C SER A 283 -18.14 -19.12 8.51
N VAL A 284 -18.49 -17.89 8.90
CA VAL A 284 -17.50 -16.84 9.17
C VAL A 284 -16.71 -17.15 10.44
N THR A 285 -17.39 -17.33 11.57
CA THR A 285 -16.74 -17.66 12.85
C THR A 285 -15.88 -18.92 12.75
N GLY A 286 -16.40 -19.99 12.14
CA GLY A 286 -15.65 -21.25 12.03
C GLY A 286 -14.45 -21.18 11.08
N THR A 287 -14.53 -20.41 9.99
CA THR A 287 -13.38 -20.22 9.10
C THR A 287 -12.27 -19.39 9.75
N GLN A 288 -12.61 -18.38 10.55
CA GLN A 288 -11.63 -17.62 11.32
C GLN A 288 -10.97 -18.45 12.42
N MET A 289 -11.72 -19.32 13.09
CA MET A 289 -11.14 -20.30 14.02
C MET A 289 -10.20 -21.28 13.31
N ALA A 290 -10.61 -21.84 12.16
CA ALA A 290 -9.77 -22.76 11.40
C ALA A 290 -8.45 -22.10 10.99
N ARG A 291 -8.51 -20.86 10.51
CA ARG A 291 -7.35 -20.02 10.19
C ARG A 291 -6.46 -19.78 11.42
N ALA A 292 -7.04 -19.42 12.57
CA ALA A 292 -6.30 -19.23 13.82
C ALA A 292 -5.62 -20.52 14.30
N TYR A 293 -6.29 -21.66 14.21
CA TYR A 293 -5.68 -22.97 14.52
C TYR A 293 -4.54 -23.32 13.57
N LEU A 294 -4.63 -23.01 12.27
CA LEU A 294 -3.54 -23.22 11.31
C LEU A 294 -2.33 -22.35 11.64
N ASN A 295 -2.53 -21.07 11.98
CA ASN A 295 -1.48 -20.16 12.42
C ASN A 295 -0.75 -20.69 13.67
N LEU A 296 -1.49 -21.30 14.60
CA LEU A 296 -0.94 -21.94 15.80
C LEU A 296 -0.43 -23.38 15.56
N SER A 297 -0.23 -23.76 14.29
CA SER A 297 0.27 -25.09 13.90
C SER A 297 -0.57 -26.26 14.44
N ASN A 298 -1.89 -26.06 14.58
CA ASN A 298 -2.84 -27.08 15.01
C ASN A 298 -3.83 -27.47 13.89
N PRO A 299 -3.36 -28.15 12.83
CA PRO A 299 -4.19 -28.48 11.68
C PRO A 299 -5.27 -29.53 11.99
N LYS A 300 -5.15 -30.28 13.10
CA LYS A 300 -6.19 -31.24 13.53
C LYS A 300 -7.45 -30.53 13.99
N LYS A 301 -7.30 -29.49 14.83
CA LYS A 301 -8.44 -28.68 15.27
C LYS A 301 -9.01 -27.83 14.13
N ALA A 302 -8.15 -27.31 13.25
CA ALA A 302 -8.60 -26.60 12.06
C ALA A 302 -9.51 -27.47 11.17
N GLU A 303 -9.09 -28.71 10.88
CA GLU A 303 -9.92 -29.67 10.13
C GLU A 303 -11.26 -29.93 10.83
N TRP A 304 -11.25 -30.15 12.13
CA TRP A 304 -12.48 -30.41 12.89
C TRP A 304 -13.47 -29.24 12.79
N VAL A 305 -13.00 -28.00 12.98
CA VAL A 305 -13.87 -26.81 12.85
C VAL A 305 -14.38 -26.65 11.41
N CYS A 306 -13.52 -26.82 10.40
CA CYS A 306 -13.95 -26.75 9.00
C CYS A 306 -15.05 -27.78 8.70
N ARG A 307 -14.95 -29.01 9.22
CA ARG A 307 -15.99 -30.02 9.04
C ARG A 307 -17.30 -29.62 9.70
N LEU A 308 -17.28 -29.07 10.91
CA LEU A 308 -18.48 -28.55 11.57
C LEU A 308 -19.17 -27.45 10.76
N VAL A 309 -18.39 -26.53 10.17
CA VAL A 309 -18.93 -25.50 9.28
C VAL A 309 -19.57 -26.14 8.06
N LEU A 310 -18.89 -27.10 7.43
CA LEU A 310 -19.35 -27.73 6.19
C LEU A 310 -20.55 -28.67 6.38
N GLU A 311 -20.78 -29.20 7.58
CA GLU A 311 -22.02 -29.92 7.93
C GLU A 311 -23.25 -29.01 7.84
N ARG A 312 -23.08 -27.70 8.04
CA ARG A 312 -24.16 -26.70 8.03
C ARG A 312 -24.22 -25.92 6.73
N ASP A 313 -23.07 -25.50 6.24
CA ASP A 313 -22.92 -24.77 4.99
C ASP A 313 -21.92 -25.50 4.07
N PRO A 314 -22.38 -26.53 3.34
CA PRO A 314 -21.58 -27.20 2.32
C PRO A 314 -21.13 -26.27 1.19
N GLY A 315 -21.73 -25.08 1.05
CA GLY A 315 -21.41 -24.07 0.05
C GLY A 315 -20.30 -23.10 0.48
N SER A 316 -19.77 -23.22 1.70
CA SER A 316 -18.73 -22.34 2.21
C SER A 316 -17.37 -22.60 1.51
N ALA A 317 -17.12 -21.85 0.43
CA ALA A 317 -15.83 -21.89 -0.25
C ALA A 317 -14.63 -21.59 0.68
N PRO A 318 -14.70 -20.63 1.63
CA PRO A 318 -13.61 -20.43 2.60
C PRO A 318 -13.40 -21.64 3.52
N ALA A 319 -14.46 -22.33 3.97
CA ALA A 319 -14.30 -23.52 4.82
C ALA A 319 -13.65 -24.68 4.07
N TRP A 320 -14.02 -24.90 2.81
CA TRP A 320 -13.33 -25.84 1.92
C TRP A 320 -11.86 -25.47 1.71
N CYS A 321 -11.54 -24.17 1.56
CA CYS A 321 -10.15 -23.71 1.44
C CYS A 321 -9.32 -24.03 2.68
N TYR A 322 -9.80 -23.65 3.87
CA TYR A 322 -9.07 -23.93 5.12
C TYR A 322 -9.04 -25.42 5.47
N LEU A 323 -10.02 -26.21 5.03
CA LEU A 323 -9.95 -27.66 5.10
C LEU A 323 -8.79 -28.19 4.24
N GLY A 324 -8.64 -27.65 3.03
CA GLY A 324 -7.48 -27.93 2.16
C GLY A 324 -6.15 -27.59 2.83
N ASP A 325 -6.05 -26.42 3.46
CA ASP A 325 -4.84 -26.01 4.21
C ASP A 325 -4.54 -26.96 5.37
N ALA A 326 -5.56 -27.40 6.11
CA ALA A 326 -5.41 -28.36 7.20
C ALA A 326 -4.98 -29.76 6.71
N HIS A 327 -5.49 -30.21 5.57
CA HIS A 327 -5.03 -31.44 4.92
C HIS A 327 -3.58 -31.32 4.45
N ARG A 328 -3.24 -30.21 3.77
CA ARG A 328 -1.89 -29.92 3.28
C ARG A 328 -0.86 -29.86 4.42
N ALA A 329 -1.17 -29.17 5.52
CA ALA A 329 -0.31 -29.08 6.70
C ALA A 329 -0.08 -30.45 7.36
N ARG A 330 -0.97 -31.41 7.14
CA ARG A 330 -0.86 -32.80 7.61
C ARG A 330 -0.26 -33.75 6.57
N GLY A 331 0.21 -33.24 5.43
CA GLY A 331 0.78 -34.05 4.34
C GLY A 331 -0.24 -34.87 3.54
N ARG A 332 -1.54 -34.68 3.80
CA ARG A 332 -2.66 -35.36 3.12
C ARG A 332 -3.01 -34.62 1.85
N TRP A 333 -2.19 -34.79 0.83
CA TRP A 333 -2.30 -33.94 -0.36
C TRP A 333 -3.53 -34.25 -1.21
N ASP A 334 -3.89 -35.51 -1.40
CA ASP A 334 -5.02 -35.84 -2.27
C ASP A 334 -6.34 -35.29 -1.71
N GLU A 335 -6.51 -35.32 -0.38
CA GLU A 335 -7.66 -34.68 0.28
C GLU A 335 -7.60 -33.15 0.22
N ALA A 336 -6.40 -32.56 0.26
CA ALA A 336 -6.25 -31.12 0.11
C ALA A 336 -6.57 -30.65 -1.32
N GLU A 337 -6.14 -31.40 -2.34
CA GLU A 337 -6.46 -31.16 -3.75
C GLU A 337 -7.98 -31.13 -3.96
N GLU A 338 -8.69 -32.14 -3.46
CA GLU A 338 -10.16 -32.20 -3.54
C GLU A 338 -10.81 -31.01 -2.81
N ALA A 339 -10.39 -30.71 -1.58
CA ALA A 339 -10.95 -29.61 -0.80
C ALA A 339 -10.73 -28.24 -1.48
N TYR A 340 -9.53 -27.97 -2.02
CA TYR A 340 -9.28 -26.75 -2.78
C TYR A 340 -10.08 -26.71 -4.08
N ARG A 341 -10.23 -27.83 -4.81
CA ARG A 341 -11.07 -27.87 -6.03
C ARG A 341 -12.52 -27.53 -5.72
N ARG A 342 -13.09 -28.07 -4.64
CA ARG A 342 -14.44 -27.70 -4.18
C ARG A 342 -14.56 -26.21 -3.88
N ALA A 343 -13.59 -25.63 -3.18
CA ALA A 343 -13.57 -24.19 -2.90
C ALA A 343 -13.53 -23.35 -4.19
N VAL A 344 -12.72 -23.76 -5.17
CA VAL A 344 -12.59 -23.09 -6.47
C VAL A 344 -13.86 -23.22 -7.31
N ASP A 345 -14.50 -24.40 -7.33
CA ASP A 345 -15.73 -24.62 -8.08
C ASP A 345 -16.91 -23.79 -7.51
N LEU A 346 -16.97 -23.67 -6.18
CA LEU A 346 -17.97 -22.84 -5.48
C LEU A 346 -17.75 -21.34 -5.72
N LYS A 347 -16.51 -20.87 -5.63
CA LYS A 347 -16.16 -19.47 -5.86
C LYS A 347 -14.84 -19.38 -6.64
N PRO A 348 -14.89 -19.26 -7.98
CA PRO A 348 -13.70 -19.26 -8.85
C PRO A 348 -12.67 -18.16 -8.56
N GLY A 349 -13.03 -17.12 -7.79
CA GLY A 349 -12.14 -16.01 -7.40
C GLY A 349 -11.61 -16.11 -5.97
N ASN A 350 -11.92 -17.20 -5.26
CA ASN A 350 -11.41 -17.47 -3.92
C ASN A 350 -9.91 -17.80 -3.98
N ILE A 351 -9.14 -17.42 -2.96
CA ILE A 351 -7.69 -17.68 -2.82
C ILE A 351 -7.31 -19.17 -2.93
N ALA A 352 -8.26 -20.09 -2.77
CA ALA A 352 -8.06 -21.53 -2.96
C ALA A 352 -7.37 -21.90 -4.29
N PHE A 353 -7.62 -21.18 -5.40
CA PHE A 353 -6.94 -21.48 -6.66
C PHE A 353 -5.43 -21.19 -6.56
N THR A 354 -5.02 -20.16 -5.84
CA THR A 354 -3.61 -19.82 -5.63
C THR A 354 -2.93 -20.92 -4.84
N HIS A 355 -3.56 -21.44 -3.78
CA HIS A 355 -3.03 -22.56 -2.99
C HIS A 355 -2.89 -23.84 -3.84
N LEU A 356 -3.92 -24.18 -4.60
CA LEU A 356 -3.93 -25.35 -5.47
C LEU A 356 -2.87 -25.26 -6.58
N MET A 357 -2.78 -24.11 -7.26
CA MET A 357 -1.77 -23.89 -8.29
C MET A 357 -0.36 -23.96 -7.71
N ARG A 358 -0.08 -23.28 -6.59
CA ARG A 358 1.23 -23.35 -5.91
C ARG A 358 1.63 -24.78 -5.59
N GLU A 359 0.67 -25.59 -5.14
CA GLU A 359 0.95 -26.99 -4.79
C GLU A 359 1.21 -27.86 -6.01
N TYR A 360 0.41 -27.72 -7.09
CA TYR A 360 0.73 -28.36 -8.37
C TYR A 360 2.14 -28.00 -8.84
N PHE A 361 2.53 -26.73 -8.72
CA PHE A 361 3.87 -26.27 -9.07
C PHE A 361 4.96 -26.89 -8.19
N ARG A 362 4.75 -26.95 -6.86
CA ARG A 362 5.67 -27.60 -5.91
C ARG A 362 5.92 -29.07 -6.28
N ARG A 363 4.87 -29.77 -6.71
CA ARG A 363 4.93 -31.17 -7.16
C ARG A 363 5.32 -31.34 -8.64
N ARG A 364 5.75 -30.27 -9.31
CA ARG A 364 6.08 -30.23 -10.76
C ARG A 364 4.95 -30.65 -11.70
N GLN A 365 3.70 -30.57 -11.26
CA GLN A 365 2.49 -30.84 -12.04
C GLN A 365 2.06 -29.62 -12.86
N PHE A 366 2.99 -29.08 -13.65
CA PHE A 366 2.82 -27.80 -14.35
C PHE A 366 1.60 -27.76 -15.29
N LYS A 367 1.31 -28.87 -15.97
CA LYS A 367 0.16 -28.98 -16.88
C LYS A 367 -1.18 -28.83 -16.16
N LYS A 368 -1.36 -29.47 -15.01
CA LYS A 368 -2.59 -29.34 -14.20
C LYS A 368 -2.82 -27.89 -13.76
N ALA A 369 -1.75 -27.20 -13.38
CA ALA A 369 -1.84 -25.81 -12.95
C ALA A 369 -2.16 -24.86 -14.13
N GLU A 370 -1.58 -25.10 -15.30
CA GLU A 370 -1.90 -24.37 -16.54
C GLU A 370 -3.37 -24.60 -16.95
N GLU A 371 -3.84 -25.85 -16.92
CA GLU A 371 -5.23 -26.21 -17.23
C GLU A 371 -6.22 -25.53 -16.28
N LEU A 372 -5.95 -25.59 -14.97
CA LEU A 372 -6.75 -24.91 -13.95
C LEU A 372 -6.77 -23.39 -14.19
N GLY A 373 -5.61 -22.78 -14.38
CA GLY A 373 -5.50 -21.34 -14.60
C GLY A 373 -6.21 -20.87 -15.87
N LYS A 374 -6.10 -21.61 -16.98
CA LYS A 374 -6.83 -21.30 -18.23
C LYS A 374 -8.34 -21.45 -18.05
N ALA A 375 -8.81 -22.50 -17.39
CA ALA A 375 -10.23 -22.69 -17.11
C ALA A 375 -10.80 -21.56 -16.24
N LEU A 376 -10.02 -21.07 -15.26
CA LEU A 376 -10.41 -19.94 -14.42
C LEU A 376 -10.37 -18.61 -15.17
N LEU A 377 -9.42 -18.41 -16.09
CA LEU A 377 -9.35 -17.19 -16.91
C LEU A 377 -10.53 -17.04 -17.85
N VAL A 378 -11.12 -18.13 -18.33
CA VAL A 378 -12.39 -18.07 -19.10
C VAL A 378 -13.52 -17.50 -18.24
N LYS A 379 -13.58 -17.88 -16.96
CA LYS A 379 -14.60 -17.38 -16.02
C LYS A 379 -14.28 -15.99 -15.47
N GLN A 380 -12.99 -15.66 -15.35
CA GLN A 380 -12.48 -14.45 -14.70
C GLN A 380 -11.32 -13.85 -15.51
N PRO A 381 -11.59 -13.32 -16.71
CA PRO A 381 -10.56 -12.83 -17.61
C PRO A 381 -9.81 -11.62 -17.03
N ASP A 382 -10.43 -10.91 -16.09
CA ASP A 382 -9.91 -9.67 -15.51
C ASP A 382 -9.40 -9.80 -14.07
N ASN A 383 -9.20 -11.02 -13.55
CA ASN A 383 -8.69 -11.21 -12.20
C ASN A 383 -7.14 -11.05 -12.18
N PRO A 384 -6.60 -9.94 -11.65
CA PRO A 384 -5.15 -9.71 -11.63
C PRO A 384 -4.42 -10.73 -10.74
N ARG A 385 -5.05 -11.21 -9.67
CA ARG A 385 -4.44 -12.24 -8.80
C ARG A 385 -4.26 -13.56 -9.55
N LEU A 386 -5.22 -13.95 -10.38
CA LEU A 386 -5.12 -15.14 -11.22
C LEU A 386 -4.01 -15.00 -12.26
N LEU A 387 -3.95 -13.85 -12.94
CA LEU A 387 -2.91 -13.55 -13.93
C LEU A 387 -1.51 -13.50 -13.29
N GLY A 388 -1.37 -12.86 -12.13
CA GLY A 388 -0.11 -12.84 -11.37
C GLY A 388 0.30 -14.23 -10.87
N THR A 389 -0.67 -15.05 -10.44
CA THR A 389 -0.40 -16.46 -10.08
C THR A 389 0.09 -17.23 -11.30
N MET A 390 -0.55 -17.07 -12.47
CA MET A 390 -0.12 -17.68 -13.74
C MET A 390 1.29 -17.21 -14.15
N ALA A 391 1.60 -15.93 -13.99
CA ALA A 391 2.93 -15.38 -14.27
C ALA A 391 4.02 -16.07 -13.44
N HIS A 392 3.83 -16.12 -12.12
CA HIS A 392 4.76 -16.77 -11.19
C HIS A 392 4.93 -18.26 -11.50
N CYS A 393 3.83 -18.91 -11.83
CA CYS A 393 3.79 -20.29 -12.29
C CYS A 393 4.67 -20.50 -13.53
N TYR A 394 4.48 -19.73 -14.60
CA TYR A 394 5.32 -19.85 -15.80
C TYR A 394 6.78 -19.47 -15.57
N GLN A 395 7.06 -18.54 -14.66
CA GLN A 395 8.42 -18.17 -14.28
C GLN A 395 9.15 -19.37 -13.67
N ILE A 396 8.52 -20.08 -12.71
CA ILE A 396 9.10 -21.29 -12.09
C ILE A 396 9.27 -22.42 -13.13
N TRP A 397 8.35 -22.54 -14.10
CA TRP A 397 8.46 -23.52 -15.18
C TRP A 397 9.58 -23.18 -16.19
N GLY A 398 10.13 -21.97 -16.17
CA GLY A 398 11.12 -21.51 -17.14
C GLY A 398 10.51 -21.08 -18.49
N LYS A 399 9.19 -20.91 -18.58
CA LYS A 399 8.52 -20.35 -19.77
C LYS A 399 8.48 -18.82 -19.68
N GLN A 400 9.65 -18.19 -19.79
CA GLN A 400 9.83 -16.76 -19.51
C GLN A 400 8.87 -15.85 -20.31
N ALA A 401 8.70 -16.09 -21.61
CA ALA A 401 7.82 -15.28 -22.44
C ALA A 401 6.35 -15.28 -21.96
N LEU A 402 5.85 -16.44 -21.51
CA LEU A 402 4.50 -16.52 -20.93
C LEU A 402 4.45 -15.88 -19.55
N ALA A 403 5.50 -16.05 -18.73
CA ALA A 403 5.59 -15.40 -17.43
C ALA A 403 5.48 -13.88 -17.57
N ASP A 404 6.26 -13.30 -18.49
CA ASP A 404 6.26 -11.87 -18.76
C ASP A 404 4.91 -11.41 -19.34
N TYR A 405 4.31 -12.18 -20.25
CA TYR A 405 2.97 -11.90 -20.78
C TYR A 405 1.93 -11.82 -19.65
N TYR A 406 1.80 -12.86 -18.83
CA TYR A 406 0.81 -12.90 -17.76
C TYR A 406 1.12 -11.90 -16.63
N TYR A 407 2.40 -11.61 -16.38
CA TYR A 407 2.81 -10.56 -15.43
C TYR A 407 2.36 -9.20 -15.93
N ASN A 408 2.61 -8.89 -17.20
CA ASN A 408 2.19 -7.64 -17.81
C ASN A 408 0.66 -7.54 -17.84
N GLU A 409 -0.06 -8.58 -18.24
CA GLU A 409 -1.54 -8.60 -18.22
C GLU A 409 -2.11 -8.42 -16.80
N SER A 410 -1.46 -9.01 -15.79
CA SER A 410 -1.77 -8.81 -14.38
C SER A 410 -1.55 -7.37 -13.97
N VAL A 411 -0.37 -6.81 -14.29
CA VAL A 411 -0.01 -5.42 -14.00
C VAL A 411 -0.97 -4.49 -14.71
N ILE A 412 -1.33 -4.69 -15.97
CA ILE A 412 -2.29 -3.85 -16.72
C ILE A 412 -3.66 -3.82 -16.04
N ARG A 413 -4.17 -4.99 -15.62
CA ARG A 413 -5.46 -5.06 -14.89
C ARG A 413 -5.36 -4.50 -13.49
N GLN A 414 -4.21 -4.63 -12.85
CA GLN A 414 -3.89 -3.94 -11.60
C GLN A 414 -3.64 -2.44 -11.83
N CYS A 415 -3.28 -1.99 -13.04
CA CYS A 415 -3.09 -0.59 -13.41
C CYS A 415 -4.43 0.11 -13.67
N ARG A 416 -5.55 -0.63 -13.73
CA ARG A 416 -6.86 -0.05 -13.36
C ARG A 416 -6.87 0.50 -11.92
N GLU A 417 -5.83 0.25 -11.12
CA GLU A 417 -5.55 0.85 -9.80
C GLU A 417 -4.36 1.84 -9.77
N TYR A 418 -3.88 2.40 -10.89
CA TYR A 418 -3.45 3.81 -10.74
C TYR A 418 -4.71 4.55 -10.35
N ARG A 419 -4.70 5.21 -9.17
CA ARG A 419 -5.88 5.95 -8.73
C ARG A 419 -6.29 6.89 -9.86
N ALA A 420 -7.60 7.02 -10.06
CA ALA A 420 -8.13 7.95 -11.06
C ALA A 420 -7.49 9.33 -10.94
N GLU A 421 -7.19 9.75 -9.70
CA GLU A 421 -6.42 10.96 -9.37
C GLU A 421 -5.02 10.99 -10.01
N THR A 422 -4.20 9.94 -9.85
CA THR A 422 -2.87 9.88 -10.45
C THR A 422 -2.94 9.99 -11.97
N ILE A 423 -3.87 9.26 -12.58
CA ILE A 423 -4.07 9.25 -14.04
C ILE A 423 -4.46 10.65 -14.50
N GLU A 424 -5.43 11.28 -13.82
CA GLU A 424 -5.89 12.63 -14.17
C GLU A 424 -4.79 13.66 -13.97
N ASN A 425 -3.98 13.55 -12.92
CA ASN A 425 -2.88 14.47 -12.68
C ASN A 425 -1.77 14.34 -13.73
N TYR A 426 -1.40 13.11 -14.15
CA TYR A 426 -0.48 12.92 -15.27
C TYR A 426 -1.02 13.56 -16.56
N ARG A 427 -2.31 13.36 -16.85
CA ARG A 427 -2.96 13.94 -18.03
C ARG A 427 -3.06 15.47 -17.95
N ARG A 428 -3.35 16.01 -16.76
CA ARG A 428 -3.36 17.45 -16.49
C ARG A 428 -1.99 18.07 -16.69
N ILE A 429 -0.94 17.46 -16.14
CA ILE A 429 0.45 17.90 -16.36
C ILE A 429 0.75 17.92 -17.85
N LYS A 430 0.47 16.84 -18.57
CA LYS A 430 0.71 16.77 -20.02
C LYS A 430 -0.05 17.84 -20.80
N ARG A 431 -1.32 18.09 -20.47
CA ARG A 431 -2.15 19.12 -21.10
C ARG A 431 -1.55 20.52 -20.94
N ILE A 432 -1.15 20.88 -19.72
CA ILE A 432 -0.52 22.19 -19.42
C ILE A 432 0.79 22.36 -20.18
N LEU A 433 1.58 21.29 -20.29
CA LEU A 433 2.86 21.32 -21.02
C LEU A 433 2.66 21.42 -22.54
N ASP A 434 1.68 20.70 -23.10
CA ASP A 434 1.33 20.77 -24.51
C ASP A 434 0.85 22.17 -24.92
N GLU A 435 0.02 22.80 -24.10
CA GLU A 435 -0.45 24.19 -24.30
C GLU A 435 0.70 25.20 -24.33
N ARG A 436 1.83 24.87 -23.69
CA ARG A 436 3.05 25.70 -23.62
C ARG A 436 4.14 25.24 -24.57
N GLY A 437 3.92 24.18 -25.35
CA GLY A 437 4.92 23.62 -26.27
C GLY A 437 6.13 22.98 -25.58
N ILE A 438 5.99 22.55 -24.33
CA ILE A 438 7.09 21.99 -23.52
C ILE A 438 7.05 20.47 -23.58
N GLN A 439 8.17 19.83 -23.91
CA GLN A 439 8.25 18.37 -23.99
C GLN A 439 8.17 17.72 -22.60
N LEU A 440 7.24 16.77 -22.43
CA LEU A 440 7.17 15.93 -21.25
C LEU A 440 8.02 14.66 -21.44
N VAL A 441 8.83 14.36 -20.42
CA VAL A 441 9.55 13.09 -20.23
C VAL A 441 9.01 12.40 -18.98
N CYS A 442 8.40 11.23 -19.15
CA CYS A 442 7.89 10.42 -18.05
C CYS A 442 8.92 9.37 -17.64
N VAL A 443 9.42 9.46 -16.41
CA VAL A 443 10.42 8.55 -15.86
C VAL A 443 9.78 7.52 -14.97
N GLN A 444 9.98 6.26 -15.37
CA GLN A 444 9.48 5.07 -14.72
C GLN A 444 10.25 4.82 -13.40
N TYR A 445 9.57 4.51 -12.30
CA TYR A 445 10.24 4.21 -11.02
C TYR A 445 11.17 2.99 -11.13
N PRO A 446 12.37 2.99 -10.54
CA PRO A 446 13.26 1.83 -10.59
C PRO A 446 12.54 0.51 -10.28
N MET A 447 12.90 -0.56 -11.01
CA MET A 447 12.36 -1.93 -10.84
C MET A 447 10.89 -2.17 -11.23
N ARG A 448 10.08 -1.13 -11.45
CA ARG A 448 8.66 -1.26 -11.82
C ARG A 448 8.45 -1.36 -13.33
N SER A 449 7.23 -1.65 -13.77
CA SER A 449 6.91 -1.66 -15.20
C SER A 449 6.60 -0.28 -15.77
N ILE A 450 7.00 -0.04 -17.02
CA ILE A 450 6.65 1.15 -17.81
C ILE A 450 5.20 1.13 -18.31
N LYS A 451 4.59 -0.05 -18.46
CA LYS A 451 3.26 -0.25 -19.05
C LYS A 451 2.15 0.65 -18.49
N PRO A 452 2.04 0.87 -17.17
CA PRO A 452 1.08 1.85 -16.68
C PRO A 452 1.20 3.25 -17.28
N LEU A 453 2.43 3.77 -17.44
CA LEU A 453 2.65 5.09 -18.03
C LEU A 453 2.25 5.10 -19.51
N GLU A 454 2.58 4.04 -20.26
CA GLU A 454 2.14 3.89 -21.65
C GLU A 454 0.61 3.89 -21.78
N ILE A 455 -0.09 3.23 -20.85
CA ILE A 455 -1.57 3.18 -20.84
C ILE A 455 -2.17 4.57 -20.58
N ILE A 456 -1.62 5.31 -19.60
CA ILE A 456 -2.11 6.64 -19.23
C ILE A 456 -2.13 7.58 -20.45
N PHE A 457 -1.11 7.47 -21.30
CA PHE A 457 -0.89 8.33 -22.47
C PHE A 457 -1.19 7.65 -23.82
N SER A 458 -2.02 6.59 -23.84
CA SER A 458 -2.44 5.96 -25.08
C SER A 458 -3.18 6.96 -25.99
N GLY A 459 -2.59 7.30 -27.16
CA GLY A 459 -3.15 8.31 -28.08
C GLY A 459 -2.11 9.04 -28.93
N ARG A 460 -2.46 10.25 -29.41
CA ARG A 460 -1.54 11.17 -30.12
C ARG A 460 -0.80 12.05 -29.10
N ASN A 461 0.41 12.50 -29.44
CA ASN A 461 1.30 13.32 -28.58
C ASN A 461 1.75 12.59 -27.30
N VAL A 462 2.27 11.37 -27.45
CA VAL A 462 2.84 10.56 -26.36
C VAL A 462 4.10 11.25 -25.80
N PRO A 463 4.31 11.31 -24.47
CA PRO A 463 5.57 11.82 -23.90
C PRO A 463 6.74 10.89 -24.23
N ILE A 464 7.98 11.36 -24.02
CA ILE A 464 9.14 10.49 -24.05
C ILE A 464 9.12 9.63 -22.79
N PHE A 465 9.26 8.32 -22.92
CA PHE A 465 9.31 7.39 -21.79
C PHE A 465 10.73 6.98 -21.48
N VAL A 466 11.11 7.04 -20.20
CA VAL A 466 12.36 6.44 -19.70
C VAL A 466 12.01 5.17 -18.95
N ASP A 467 12.27 4.01 -19.55
CA ASP A 467 12.08 2.70 -18.92
C ASP A 467 13.30 2.31 -18.08
N ASN A 468 13.09 2.15 -16.77
CA ASN A 468 14.12 1.78 -15.81
C ASN A 468 14.02 0.32 -15.37
N GLU A 469 13.00 -0.43 -15.79
CA GLU A 469 12.69 -1.77 -15.27
C GLU A 469 13.85 -2.72 -15.50
N ILE A 470 14.18 -2.93 -16.78
CA ILE A 470 15.17 -3.92 -17.22
C ILE A 470 16.57 -3.51 -16.73
N ILE A 471 16.88 -2.22 -16.78
CA ILE A 471 18.19 -1.68 -16.40
C ILE A 471 18.45 -1.90 -14.91
N PHE A 472 17.49 -1.53 -14.06
CA PHE A 472 17.65 -1.73 -12.62
C PHE A 472 17.57 -3.21 -12.22
N LYS A 473 16.63 -3.99 -12.79
CA LYS A 473 16.57 -5.44 -12.53
C LYS A 473 17.88 -6.13 -12.94
N GLY A 474 18.44 -5.76 -14.09
CA GLY A 474 19.73 -6.26 -14.57
C GLY A 474 20.90 -5.86 -13.66
N ALA A 475 20.95 -4.60 -13.23
CA ALA A 475 21.98 -4.10 -12.33
C ALA A 475 21.93 -4.78 -10.96
N VAL A 476 20.74 -4.92 -10.37
CA VAL A 476 20.54 -5.61 -9.08
C VAL A 476 20.86 -7.09 -9.19
N ARG A 477 20.57 -7.76 -10.32
CA ARG A 477 20.97 -9.17 -10.54
C ARG A 477 22.49 -9.36 -10.60
N ARG A 478 23.22 -8.41 -11.20
CA ARG A 478 24.69 -8.46 -11.31
C ARG A 478 25.40 -8.03 -10.02
N GLY A 479 24.78 -7.12 -9.27
CA GLY A 479 25.30 -6.59 -8.01
C GLY A 479 24.46 -7.03 -6.81
N SER A 480 24.42 -6.17 -5.79
CA SER A 480 23.49 -6.31 -4.66
C SER A 480 22.48 -5.18 -4.68
N TYR A 481 21.26 -5.43 -4.22
CA TYR A 481 20.21 -4.42 -4.05
C TYR A 481 20.72 -3.19 -3.26
N ARG A 482 21.51 -3.42 -2.20
CA ARG A 482 22.07 -2.34 -1.35
C ARG A 482 23.08 -1.44 -2.05
N ASN A 483 23.62 -1.85 -3.20
CA ASN A 483 24.50 -0.99 -4.00
C ASN A 483 23.69 0.14 -4.64
N TYR A 484 22.43 -0.11 -4.99
CA TYR A 484 21.59 0.82 -5.75
C TYR A 484 20.53 1.50 -4.87
N PHE A 485 20.09 0.87 -3.78
CA PHE A 485 19.05 1.39 -2.91
C PHE A 485 19.44 1.39 -1.43
N THR A 486 19.02 2.42 -0.69
CA THR A 486 19.26 2.54 0.77
C THR A 486 18.19 1.88 1.62
N ASP A 487 17.01 1.64 1.05
CA ASP A 487 15.84 1.06 1.71
C ASP A 487 14.96 0.28 0.72
N CYS A 488 13.77 -0.13 1.15
CA CYS A 488 12.74 -0.75 0.30
C CYS A 488 11.43 0.06 0.33
N PHE A 489 11.54 1.38 0.21
CA PHE A 489 10.42 2.32 0.34
C PHE A 489 9.20 1.99 -0.55
N GLY A 490 9.42 1.57 -1.79
CA GLY A 490 8.38 1.20 -2.75
C GLY A 490 7.89 -0.24 -2.62
N GLY A 491 8.45 -1.04 -1.71
CA GLY A 491 8.19 -2.49 -1.59
C GLY A 491 8.98 -3.36 -2.57
N ASP A 492 9.31 -2.83 -3.74
CA ASP A 492 10.12 -3.45 -4.79
C ASP A 492 11.36 -2.63 -5.18
N PHE A 493 11.41 -1.35 -4.78
CA PHE A 493 12.55 -0.46 -4.90
C PHE A 493 12.67 0.47 -3.68
N GLY A 494 13.76 1.23 -3.58
CA GLY A 494 13.98 2.19 -2.50
C GLY A 494 14.49 3.55 -2.95
N HIS A 495 14.83 4.39 -1.98
CA HIS A 495 15.60 5.58 -2.28
C HIS A 495 16.98 5.19 -2.82
N CYS A 496 17.37 5.83 -3.92
CA CYS A 496 18.61 5.48 -4.60
C CYS A 496 19.85 5.91 -3.79
N THR A 497 20.85 5.05 -3.75
CA THR A 497 22.22 5.43 -3.35
C THR A 497 22.82 6.42 -4.36
N ARG A 498 24.05 6.88 -4.15
CA ARG A 498 24.79 7.61 -5.18
C ARG A 498 24.87 6.83 -6.49
N GLN A 499 25.14 5.52 -6.42
CA GLN A 499 25.26 4.65 -7.59
C GLN A 499 23.90 4.39 -8.26
N GLY A 500 22.82 4.22 -7.48
CA GLY A 500 21.46 4.12 -8.02
C GLY A 500 21.04 5.40 -8.74
N ASN A 501 21.30 6.57 -8.15
CA ASN A 501 21.01 7.86 -8.78
C ASN A 501 21.84 8.08 -10.04
N HIS A 502 23.08 7.57 -10.07
CA HIS A 502 23.93 7.63 -11.26
C HIS A 502 23.34 6.79 -12.41
N LEU A 503 22.94 5.54 -12.11
CA LEU A 503 22.34 4.65 -13.10
C LEU A 503 21.03 5.22 -13.66
N LEU A 504 20.20 5.80 -12.79
CA LEU A 504 18.97 6.48 -13.18
C LEU A 504 19.26 7.68 -14.10
N ALA A 505 20.18 8.56 -13.69
CA ALA A 505 20.55 9.75 -14.45
C ALA A 505 21.17 9.40 -15.81
N LEU A 506 21.98 8.35 -15.88
CA LEU A 506 22.59 7.89 -17.12
C LEU A 506 21.53 7.42 -18.12
N ASN A 507 20.59 6.58 -17.68
CA ASN A 507 19.50 6.11 -18.54
C ASN A 507 18.60 7.26 -19.03
N ILE A 508 18.30 8.21 -18.14
CA ILE A 508 17.55 9.41 -18.50
C ILE A 508 18.31 10.22 -19.56
N ALA A 509 19.60 10.49 -19.34
CA ALA A 509 20.43 11.26 -20.27
C ALA A 509 20.47 10.60 -21.65
N ASP A 510 20.77 9.30 -21.68
CA ASP A 510 20.86 8.52 -22.92
C ASP A 510 19.52 8.52 -23.67
N THR A 511 18.40 8.43 -22.96
CA THR A 511 17.06 8.51 -23.57
C THR A 511 16.77 9.89 -24.12
N ILE A 512 17.07 10.96 -23.39
CA ILE A 512 16.84 12.34 -23.86
C ILE A 512 17.69 12.63 -25.10
N LEU A 513 18.97 12.28 -25.07
CA LEU A 513 19.90 12.51 -26.18
C LEU A 513 19.45 11.77 -27.45
N ARG A 514 19.02 10.52 -27.30
CA ARG A 514 18.53 9.71 -28.42
C ARG A 514 17.17 10.19 -28.94
N GLU A 515 16.17 10.31 -28.07
CA GLU A 515 14.77 10.51 -28.48
C GLU A 515 14.42 11.97 -28.80
N PHE A 516 15.15 12.93 -28.21
CA PHE A 516 14.87 14.36 -28.41
C PHE A 516 15.92 15.06 -29.29
N PHE A 517 17.20 14.76 -29.08
CA PHE A 517 18.29 15.41 -29.83
C PHE A 517 18.80 14.58 -31.02
N ASN A 518 18.30 13.35 -31.22
CA ASN A 518 18.76 12.42 -32.26
C ASN A 518 20.28 12.19 -32.25
N VAL A 519 20.87 12.12 -31.05
CA VAL A 519 22.29 11.79 -30.86
C VAL A 519 22.40 10.29 -30.58
N ASP A 520 22.93 9.54 -31.55
CA ASP A 520 23.23 8.12 -31.39
C ASP A 520 24.44 7.89 -30.47
N GLN A 521 24.47 6.74 -29.79
CA GLN A 521 25.59 6.37 -28.94
C GLN A 521 26.81 6.01 -29.81
N ASN A 522 27.92 6.76 -29.65
CA ASN A 522 29.26 6.31 -30.06
C ASN A 522 29.90 5.41 -29.00
#